data_AF-A0A969LDQ3-F1
#
_entry.id   AF-A0A969LDQ3-F1
#
_cell.length_a   1.000
_cell.length_b   1.000
_cell.length_c   1.000
_cell.angle_alpha   90.00
_cell.angle_beta   90.00
_cell.angle_gamma   90.00
#
_symmetry.space_group_name_H-M   'P 1'
#
loop_
_entity.id
_entity.type
_entity.pdbx_description
1 polymer ?
#
loop_
_entity_poly.entity_id
_entity_poly.type
_entity_poly.pdbx_seq_one_letter_code
_entity_poly.pdbx_strand_id
1 'polypeptide(L)'
;MVRVTLGSETRYARSDALGEFSLELPAGVHKIEIEHPQFSASAAAELSVQAGARQSAQFQLTRAGVQSTAQAAAIESVTVVGSYIRNASDQERRATNVIDVLSAEDFRVTGDSDAVTALSRVTGLTIVNDKYIYVRGLGERYSNTTFNGAALPSPDPIRRVVPLDLFPTGALDSVDIQKTYTPDLPGDFSGGTVQLKTRQSPRERLLRFSFNVESNGQTTGREALTYDGGDRDYLGYDDGTRDLPKAIEALTAGGMPLAARTPAEIQMAGLSFDRRNQVELEDNLPANFASKPAMVTASTTAWAF
;
A
#
# COMPACT_ATOMS: atom_id res chain seq x y z
N MET A 1 21.48 -26.27 33.11
CA MET A 1 22.88 -26.49 33.52
C MET A 1 23.67 -25.36 32.86
N VAL A 2 24.38 -24.56 33.64
CA VAL A 2 25.12 -23.40 33.12
C VAL A 2 26.52 -23.85 32.75
N ARG A 3 26.97 -23.53 31.53
CA ARG A 3 28.31 -23.83 31.02
C ARG A 3 29.07 -22.51 30.85
N VAL A 4 30.18 -22.36 31.55
CA VAL A 4 31.05 -21.18 31.43
C VAL A 4 32.37 -21.61 30.82
N THR A 5 32.77 -20.94 29.74
CA THR A 5 34.03 -21.23 29.05
C THR A 5 35.03 -20.10 29.32
N LEU A 6 36.14 -20.47 29.96
CA LEU A 6 37.26 -19.61 30.30
C LEU A 6 38.42 -19.92 29.34
N GLY A 7 38.43 -19.29 28.16
CA GLY A 7 39.44 -19.62 27.14
C GLY A 7 39.36 -21.09 26.72
N SER A 8 40.29 -21.93 27.21
CA SER A 8 40.35 -23.39 26.97
C SER A 8 39.78 -24.26 28.11
N GLU A 9 39.38 -23.69 29.24
CA GLU A 9 38.84 -24.43 30.40
C GLU A 9 37.32 -24.22 30.49
N THR A 10 36.55 -25.31 30.62
CA THR A 10 35.09 -25.24 30.75
C THR A 10 34.68 -25.61 32.17
N ARG A 11 33.92 -24.72 32.81
CA ARG A 11 33.33 -24.95 34.14
C ARG A 11 31.81 -25.05 34.04
N TYR A 12 31.22 -25.83 34.94
CA TYR A 12 29.78 -26.06 34.97
C TYR A 12 29.21 -25.67 36.33
N ALA A 13 28.04 -25.01 36.30
CA ALA A 13 27.25 -24.72 37.49
C ALA A 13 25.80 -25.19 37.27
N ARG A 14 25.13 -25.63 38.33
CA ARG A 14 23.71 -26.00 38.27
C ARG A 14 22.90 -24.87 38.90
N SER A 15 21.89 -24.39 38.16
CA SER A 15 20.91 -23.44 38.70
C SER A 15 19.91 -24.15 39.62
N ASP A 16 19.37 -23.41 40.57
CA ASP A 16 18.26 -23.87 41.41
C ASP A 16 16.90 -23.79 40.69
N ALA A 17 15.80 -24.04 41.42
CA ALA A 17 14.44 -24.00 40.87
C ALA A 17 13.95 -22.58 40.51
N LEU A 18 14.62 -21.54 41.01
CA LEU A 18 14.33 -20.13 40.72
C LEU A 18 15.24 -19.56 39.61
N GLY A 19 16.20 -20.36 39.14
CA GLY A 19 17.13 -19.98 38.07
C GLY A 19 18.39 -19.27 38.56
N GLU A 20 18.63 -19.21 39.88
CA GLU A 20 19.83 -18.60 40.44
C GLU A 20 21.00 -19.58 40.40
N PHE A 21 22.20 -19.07 40.13
CA PHE A 21 23.45 -19.83 40.18
C PHE A 21 24.60 -18.93 40.63
N SER A 22 25.56 -19.51 41.34
CA SER A 22 26.80 -18.83 41.73
C SER A 22 27.99 -19.64 41.27
N LEU A 23 29.01 -18.96 40.73
CA LEU A 23 30.24 -19.58 40.26
C LEU A 23 31.41 -18.65 40.52
N GLU A 24 32.48 -19.18 41.10
CA GLU A 24 33.73 -18.45 41.30
C GLU A 24 34.57 -18.52 40.03
N LEU A 25 34.83 -17.34 39.45
CA LEU A 25 35.61 -17.16 38.24
C LEU A 25 36.84 -16.29 38.54
N PRO A 26 38.02 -16.61 38.00
CA PRO A 26 39.18 -15.72 38.08
C PRO A 26 38.89 -14.39 37.37
N ALA A 27 39.60 -13.33 37.75
CA ALA A 27 39.42 -12.02 37.11
C ALA A 27 39.78 -12.09 35.62
N GLY A 28 38.90 -11.59 34.76
CA GLY A 28 39.03 -11.69 33.30
C GLY A 28 37.69 -11.62 32.57
N VAL A 29 37.75 -11.59 31.24
CA VAL A 29 36.57 -11.64 30.36
C VAL A 29 36.24 -13.08 30.04
N HIS A 30 35.02 -13.51 30.37
CA HIS A 30 34.57 -14.90 30.23
C HIS A 30 33.33 -14.99 29.35
N LYS A 31 33.24 -16.05 28.54
CA LYS A 31 32.07 -16.35 27.71
C LYS A 31 31.14 -17.29 28.48
N ILE A 32 29.92 -16.84 28.71
CA ILE A 32 28.89 -17.56 29.46
C ILE A 32 27.82 -18.04 28.49
N GLU A 33 27.50 -19.33 28.54
CA GLU A 33 26.44 -19.96 27.76
C GLU A 33 25.55 -20.79 28.68
N ILE A 34 24.24 -20.56 28.61
CA ILE A 34 23.28 -21.24 29.47
C ILE A 34 22.51 -22.26 28.64
N GLU A 35 22.65 -23.53 29.01
CA GLU A 35 21.92 -24.63 28.40
C GLU A 35 20.81 -25.11 29.34
N HIS A 36 19.57 -25.17 28.84
CA HIS A 36 18.44 -25.69 29.60
C HIS A 36 17.58 -26.63 28.75
N PRO A 37 17.06 -27.76 29.28
CA PRO A 37 16.27 -28.71 28.49
C PRO A 37 14.98 -28.13 27.88
N GLN A 38 14.43 -27.08 28.49
CA GLN A 38 13.14 -26.46 28.10
C GLN A 38 13.29 -25.08 27.42
N PHE A 39 14.49 -24.52 27.35
CA PHE A 39 14.75 -23.20 26.76
C PHE A 39 15.84 -23.31 25.69
N SER A 40 15.79 -22.47 24.66
CA SER A 40 16.89 -22.39 23.69
C SER A 40 18.15 -21.90 24.38
N ALA A 41 19.32 -22.42 23.98
CA ALA A 41 20.60 -21.94 24.49
C ALA A 41 20.71 -20.41 24.32
N SER A 42 21.13 -19.70 25.38
CA SER A 42 21.39 -18.26 25.29
C SER A 42 22.58 -18.02 24.35
N ALA A 43 22.54 -16.96 23.55
CA ALA A 43 23.74 -16.50 22.83
C ALA A 43 24.88 -16.23 23.83
N ALA A 44 26.11 -16.65 23.48
CA ALA A 44 27.28 -16.51 24.35
C ALA A 44 27.52 -15.04 24.71
N ALA A 45 27.35 -14.69 25.99
CA ALA A 45 27.56 -13.34 26.49
C ALA A 45 28.95 -13.22 27.12
N GLU A 46 29.65 -12.12 26.81
CA GLU A 46 30.95 -11.82 27.42
C GLU A 46 30.75 -11.03 28.72
N LEU A 47 31.24 -11.57 29.84
CA LEU A 47 31.18 -10.94 31.16
C LEU A 47 32.61 -10.65 31.66
N SER A 48 32.87 -9.38 32.01
CA SER A 48 34.16 -8.93 32.54
C SER A 48 34.19 -8.94 34.08
N VAL A 49 34.77 -9.97 34.67
CA VAL A 49 34.84 -10.17 36.13
C VAL A 49 36.07 -9.47 36.71
N GLN A 50 35.88 -8.58 37.70
CA GLN A 50 36.98 -7.93 38.45
C GLN A 50 37.30 -8.67 39.77
N ALA A 51 38.58 -8.69 40.15
CA ALA A 51 39.05 -9.41 41.34
C ALA A 51 38.41 -8.86 42.63
N GLY A 52 37.81 -9.75 43.43
CA GLY A 52 37.24 -9.42 44.74
C GLY A 52 35.83 -8.84 44.74
N ALA A 53 35.18 -8.67 43.59
CA ALA A 53 33.81 -8.15 43.48
C ALA A 53 32.81 -9.25 43.10
N ARG A 54 31.65 -9.28 43.78
CA ARG A 54 30.50 -10.07 43.33
C ARG A 54 29.79 -9.32 42.21
N GLN A 55 29.78 -9.88 41.00
CA GLN A 55 29.04 -9.35 39.87
C GLN A 55 27.77 -10.17 39.63
N SER A 56 26.64 -9.49 39.44
CA SER A 56 25.38 -10.10 39.03
C SER A 56 25.14 -9.85 37.55
N ALA A 57 24.78 -10.91 36.82
CA ALA A 57 24.39 -10.86 35.43
C ALA A 57 23.04 -11.57 35.27
N GLN A 58 22.12 -10.94 34.55
CA GLN A 58 20.80 -11.49 34.26
C GLN A 58 20.75 -11.93 32.81
N PHE A 59 20.30 -13.17 32.56
CA PHE A 59 20.20 -13.74 31.23
C PHE A 59 18.74 -14.09 30.95
N GLN A 60 18.18 -13.55 29.87
CA GLN A 60 16.83 -13.89 29.44
C GLN A 60 16.89 -15.10 28.50
N LEU A 61 16.14 -16.15 28.82
CA LEU A 61 16.05 -17.37 28.02
C LEU A 61 14.70 -17.45 27.33
N THR A 62 14.68 -17.79 26.05
CA THR A 62 13.45 -18.00 25.27
C THR A 62 13.06 -19.48 25.29
N ARG A 63 11.76 -19.79 25.44
CA ARG A 63 11.28 -21.18 25.52
C ARG A 63 11.51 -21.91 24.20
N ALA A 64 12.11 -23.10 24.26
CA ALA A 64 12.35 -23.92 23.08
C ALA A 64 11.01 -24.34 22.46
N GLY A 65 10.74 -23.90 21.23
CA GLY A 65 9.47 -24.10 20.52
C GLY A 65 8.89 -22.84 19.90
N VAL A 66 9.35 -21.64 20.30
CA VAL A 66 9.10 -20.40 19.56
C VAL A 66 10.20 -20.27 18.52
N GLN A 67 9.95 -20.75 17.29
CA GLN A 67 10.82 -20.46 16.16
C GLN A 67 10.78 -18.96 15.89
N SER A 68 11.75 -18.23 16.42
CA SER A 68 12.17 -16.97 15.82
C SER A 68 13.02 -17.35 14.61
N THR A 69 12.40 -17.43 13.43
CA THR A 69 13.12 -17.41 12.16
C THR A 69 13.68 -15.99 11.95
N ALA A 70 14.68 -15.64 12.73
CA ALA A 70 15.53 -14.49 12.48
C ALA A 70 16.96 -15.01 12.48
N GLN A 71 17.38 -15.52 11.33
CA GLN A 71 18.79 -15.63 10.99
C GLN A 71 19.38 -14.22 11.15
N ALA A 72 20.20 -14.05 12.18
CA ALA A 72 21.01 -12.87 12.39
C ALA A 72 22.12 -12.82 11.32
N ALA A 73 21.73 -12.56 10.08
CA ALA A 73 22.58 -11.74 9.24
C ALA A 73 22.54 -10.34 9.85
N ALA A 74 23.70 -9.68 9.94
CA ALA A 74 23.82 -8.29 10.35
C ALA A 74 23.05 -7.41 9.35
N ILE A 75 21.73 -7.32 9.54
CA ILE A 75 20.88 -6.39 8.85
C ILE A 75 21.01 -5.08 9.63
N GLU A 76 21.73 -4.14 9.04
CA GLU A 76 21.67 -2.73 9.39
C GLU A 76 20.19 -2.34 9.51
N SER A 77 19.79 -1.83 10.68
CA SER A 77 18.42 -1.74 11.18
C SER A 77 17.34 -1.65 10.08
N VAL A 78 16.61 -2.74 9.84
CA VAL A 78 15.36 -2.68 9.09
C VAL A 78 14.27 -2.25 10.06
N THR A 79 13.96 -0.96 10.04
CA THR A 79 12.79 -0.42 10.73
C THR A 79 11.54 -0.86 9.98
N VAL A 80 10.92 -1.95 10.44
CA VAL A 80 9.57 -2.32 9.99
C VAL A 80 8.59 -1.35 10.64
N VAL A 81 8.16 -0.33 9.89
CA VAL A 81 7.02 0.51 10.29
C VAL A 81 5.75 -0.30 10.05
N GLY A 82 5.37 -1.12 11.03
CA GLY A 82 4.05 -1.72 11.04
C GLY A 82 3.03 -0.65 11.36
N SER A 83 2.30 -0.13 10.36
CA SER A 83 1.11 0.66 10.67
C SER A 83 0.02 -0.29 11.15
N TYR A 84 -0.46 -0.12 12.38
CA TYR A 84 -1.72 -0.74 12.79
C TYR A 84 -2.83 -0.10 11.95
N ILE A 85 -3.17 -0.74 10.83
CA ILE A 85 -4.40 -0.41 10.11
C ILE A 85 -5.52 -0.84 11.06
N ARG A 86 -6.30 0.13 11.55
CA ARG A 86 -7.52 -0.19 12.27
C ARG A 86 -8.41 -0.96 11.31
N ASN A 87 -8.41 -2.27 11.40
CA ASN A 87 -9.28 -3.10 10.58
C ASN A 87 -10.71 -2.74 10.97
N ALA A 88 -11.56 -2.46 9.99
CA ALA A 88 -13.00 -2.27 10.20
C ALA A 88 -13.57 -3.37 11.11
N SER A 89 -13.14 -4.62 10.89
CA SER A 89 -13.52 -5.77 11.72
C SER A 89 -13.10 -5.69 13.19
N ASP A 90 -11.99 -5.05 13.53
CA ASP A 90 -11.58 -4.88 14.93
C ASP A 90 -12.42 -3.80 15.63
N GLN A 91 -12.84 -2.78 14.89
CA GLN A 91 -13.79 -1.78 15.39
C GLN A 91 -15.15 -2.42 15.65
N GLU A 92 -15.65 -3.23 14.71
CA GLU A 92 -16.89 -4.00 14.89
C GLU A 92 -16.83 -4.97 16.07
N ARG A 93 -15.71 -5.71 16.24
CA ARG A 93 -15.54 -6.66 17.36
C ARG A 93 -15.51 -6.01 18.73
N ARG A 94 -14.99 -4.78 18.84
CA ARG A 94 -14.88 -4.04 20.11
C ARG A 94 -16.13 -3.24 20.43
N ALA A 95 -17.02 -3.05 19.46
CA ALA A 95 -18.25 -2.32 19.62
C ALA A 95 -19.20 -3.05 20.56
N THR A 96 -19.79 -2.33 21.51
CA THR A 96 -20.85 -2.86 22.39
C THR A 96 -22.23 -2.79 21.72
N ASN A 97 -22.31 -2.10 20.58
CA ASN A 97 -23.48 -1.86 19.75
C ASN A 97 -23.34 -2.56 18.38
N VAL A 98 -24.46 -2.73 17.67
CA VAL A 98 -24.45 -3.26 16.31
C VAL A 98 -24.00 -2.17 15.37
N ILE A 99 -22.76 -2.27 14.90
CA ILE A 99 -22.17 -1.40 13.89
C ILE A 99 -21.66 -2.23 12.71
N ASP A 100 -21.73 -1.66 11.52
CA ASP A 100 -20.96 -2.12 10.37
C ASP A 100 -19.99 -1.00 9.99
N VAL A 101 -18.75 -1.35 9.67
CA VAL A 101 -17.70 -0.38 9.35
C VAL A 101 -17.16 -0.71 7.97
N LEU A 102 -17.12 0.29 7.10
CA LEU A 102 -16.41 0.21 5.83
C LEU A 102 -15.21 1.15 5.87
N SER A 103 -14.02 0.62 5.65
CA SER A 103 -12.77 1.39 5.65
C SER A 103 -12.35 1.82 4.24
N ALA A 104 -11.43 2.79 4.18
CA ALA A 104 -10.81 3.22 2.92
C ALA A 104 -10.11 2.08 2.17
N GLU A 105 -9.62 1.07 2.88
CA GLU A 105 -9.05 -0.12 2.25
C GLU A 105 -10.14 -0.95 1.56
N ASP A 106 -11.30 -1.13 2.21
CA ASP A 106 -12.42 -1.86 1.63
C ASP A 106 -12.93 -1.18 0.35
N PHE A 107 -13.03 0.15 0.34
CA PHE A 107 -13.38 0.91 -0.86
C PHE A 107 -12.37 0.71 -1.98
N ARG A 108 -11.07 0.64 -1.66
CA ARG A 108 -10.00 0.46 -2.63
C ARG A 108 -9.98 -0.95 -3.22
N VAL A 109 -10.16 -1.97 -2.39
CA VAL A 109 -10.20 -3.38 -2.81
C VAL A 109 -11.41 -3.64 -3.72
N THR A 110 -12.55 -3.04 -3.38
CA THR A 110 -13.80 -3.23 -4.15
C THR A 110 -13.94 -2.28 -5.34
N GLY A 111 -13.20 -1.16 -5.35
CA GLY A 111 -13.21 -0.19 -6.44
C GLY A 111 -14.44 0.74 -6.44
N ASP A 112 -14.95 1.09 -5.27
CA ASP A 112 -16.13 1.96 -5.15
C ASP A 112 -15.83 3.42 -5.48
N SER A 113 -16.69 4.06 -6.27
CA SER A 113 -16.62 5.49 -6.58
C SER A 113 -17.19 6.39 -5.48
N ASP A 114 -18.28 5.96 -4.86
CA ASP A 114 -19.09 6.76 -3.93
C ASP A 114 -19.55 5.95 -2.72
N ALA A 115 -19.99 6.66 -1.67
CA ALA A 115 -20.46 6.04 -0.44
C ALA A 115 -21.71 5.17 -0.63
N VAL A 116 -22.60 5.49 -1.58
CA VAL A 116 -23.82 4.70 -1.84
C VAL A 116 -23.47 3.30 -2.37
N THR A 117 -22.56 3.24 -3.34
CA THR A 117 -22.08 2.00 -3.94
C THR A 117 -21.39 1.14 -2.90
N ALA A 118 -20.58 1.74 -2.03
CA ALA A 118 -19.94 1.03 -0.92
C ALA A 118 -20.98 0.48 0.09
N LEU A 119 -21.97 1.29 0.46
CA LEU A 119 -23.03 0.94 1.41
C LEU A 119 -24.01 -0.10 0.85
N SER A 120 -24.11 -0.28 -0.47
CA SER A 120 -24.97 -1.28 -1.10
C SER A 120 -24.71 -2.72 -0.63
N ARG A 121 -23.49 -2.99 -0.18
CA ARG A 121 -23.05 -4.32 0.28
C ARG A 121 -23.29 -4.55 1.76
N VAL A 122 -23.63 -3.51 2.51
CA VAL A 122 -23.90 -3.61 3.94
C VAL A 122 -25.31 -4.14 4.14
N THR A 123 -25.43 -5.18 4.97
CA THR A 123 -26.71 -5.83 5.21
C THR A 123 -27.69 -4.89 5.91
N GLY A 124 -28.98 -5.02 5.60
CA GLY A 124 -30.01 -4.22 6.26
C GLY A 124 -30.00 -2.74 5.88
N LEU A 125 -29.39 -2.38 4.74
CA LEU A 125 -29.55 -1.09 4.09
C LEU A 125 -30.42 -1.24 2.83
N THR A 126 -31.19 -0.21 2.53
CA THR A 126 -31.98 -0.11 1.29
C THR A 126 -31.61 1.17 0.58
N ILE A 127 -31.27 1.06 -0.70
CA ILE A 127 -30.99 2.20 -1.56
C ILE A 127 -32.28 2.66 -2.20
N VAL A 128 -32.54 3.96 -2.17
CA VAL A 128 -33.70 4.58 -2.83
C VAL A 128 -33.23 5.68 -3.76
N ASN A 129 -33.71 5.63 -5.01
CA ASN A 129 -33.35 6.57 -6.09
C ASN A 129 -31.83 6.69 -6.31
N ASP A 130 -31.08 5.60 -6.08
CA ASP A 130 -29.62 5.53 -6.26
C ASP A 130 -28.79 6.56 -5.47
N LYS A 131 -29.39 7.23 -4.48
CA LYS A 131 -28.71 8.28 -3.70
C LYS A 131 -29.00 8.26 -2.20
N TYR A 132 -30.15 7.73 -1.79
CA TYR A 132 -30.57 7.72 -0.39
C TYR A 132 -30.39 6.34 0.22
N ILE A 133 -29.90 6.31 1.46
CA ILE A 133 -29.73 5.08 2.23
C ILE A 133 -30.72 5.06 3.39
N TYR A 134 -31.53 4.00 3.41
CA TYR A 134 -32.48 3.70 4.47
C TYR A 134 -31.98 2.53 5.30
N VAL A 135 -31.88 2.74 6.61
CA VAL A 135 -31.42 1.70 7.53
C VAL A 135 -32.62 0.86 7.97
N ARG A 136 -32.51 -0.46 7.84
CA ARG A 136 -33.54 -1.46 8.14
C ARG A 136 -34.87 -1.22 7.42
N GLY A 137 -34.81 -0.65 6.21
CA GLY A 137 -36.01 -0.34 5.41
C GLY A 137 -36.90 0.75 6.00
N LEU A 138 -36.44 1.45 7.04
CA LEU A 138 -37.18 2.57 7.63
C LEU A 138 -36.93 3.82 6.79
N GLY A 139 -38.01 4.55 6.50
CA GLY A 139 -37.96 5.70 5.59
C GLY A 139 -37.05 6.84 6.04
N GLU A 140 -36.92 7.85 5.19
CA GLU A 140 -36.01 9.00 5.31
C GLU A 140 -36.02 9.77 6.64
N ARG A 141 -37.08 9.66 7.45
CA ARG A 141 -37.19 10.33 8.77
C ARG A 141 -36.51 9.59 9.90
N TYR A 142 -36.14 8.33 9.69
CA TYR A 142 -35.64 7.43 10.74
C TYR A 142 -34.14 7.14 10.62
N SER A 143 -33.50 7.67 9.58
CA SER A 143 -32.06 7.64 9.37
C SER A 143 -31.49 9.03 9.67
N ASN A 144 -30.33 9.07 10.33
CA ASN A 144 -29.54 10.29 10.49
C ASN A 144 -28.16 10.10 9.84
N THR A 145 -27.56 11.18 9.37
CA THR A 145 -26.22 11.17 8.79
C THR A 145 -25.37 12.22 9.50
N THR A 146 -24.19 11.79 9.93
CA THR A 146 -23.19 12.67 10.53
C THR A 146 -21.93 12.67 9.68
N PHE A 147 -21.24 13.80 9.65
CA PHE A 147 -19.98 14.00 8.95
C PHE A 147 -18.95 14.47 9.97
N ASN A 148 -17.92 13.66 10.23
CA ASN A 148 -16.91 13.89 11.27
C ASN A 148 -17.52 14.20 12.66
N GLY A 149 -18.66 13.57 12.98
CA GLY A 149 -19.38 13.77 14.24
C GLY A 149 -20.36 14.96 14.26
N ALA A 150 -20.39 15.79 13.22
CA ALA A 150 -21.39 16.86 13.07
C ALA A 150 -22.62 16.34 12.31
N ALA A 151 -23.83 16.73 12.73
CA ALA A 151 -25.04 16.39 11.98
C ALA A 151 -25.03 17.07 10.60
N LEU A 152 -25.24 16.28 9.56
CA LEU A 152 -25.20 16.76 8.17
C LEU A 152 -26.64 17.03 7.69
N PRO A 153 -27.02 18.27 7.40
CA PRO A 153 -28.36 18.56 6.89
C PRO A 153 -28.51 18.13 5.44
N SER A 154 -29.74 17.77 5.06
CA SER A 154 -30.10 17.49 3.67
C SER A 154 -30.02 18.77 2.82
N PRO A 155 -29.45 18.69 1.59
CA PRO A 155 -29.55 19.76 0.60
C PRO A 155 -30.98 19.94 0.03
N ASP A 156 -31.84 18.93 0.13
CA ASP A 156 -33.23 18.98 -0.31
C ASP A 156 -34.12 19.50 0.85
N PRO A 157 -34.82 20.64 0.70
CA PRO A 157 -35.64 21.21 1.78
C PRO A 157 -36.89 20.39 2.12
N ILE A 158 -37.29 19.45 1.25
CA ILE A 158 -38.49 18.62 1.45
C ILE A 158 -38.14 17.33 2.21
N ARG A 159 -36.88 16.88 2.13
CA ARG A 159 -36.41 15.60 2.70
C ARG A 159 -35.36 15.80 3.77
N ARG A 160 -35.40 14.97 4.80
CA ARG A 160 -34.40 15.02 5.89
C ARG A 160 -33.18 14.13 5.65
N VAL A 161 -33.25 13.21 4.68
CA VAL A 161 -32.17 12.28 4.35
C VAL A 161 -31.11 12.95 3.47
N VAL A 162 -29.84 12.73 3.79
CA VAL A 162 -28.72 13.24 2.99
C VAL A 162 -28.48 12.31 1.78
N PRO A 163 -28.34 12.87 0.56
CA PRO A 163 -27.90 12.10 -0.60
C PRO A 163 -26.40 11.76 -0.45
N LEU A 164 -26.08 10.46 -0.41
CA LEU A 164 -24.71 9.97 -0.14
C LEU A 164 -23.86 9.80 -1.40
N ASP A 165 -24.45 9.96 -2.59
CA ASP A 165 -23.78 9.96 -3.90
C ASP A 165 -22.81 11.15 -4.04
N LEU A 166 -23.06 12.23 -3.31
CA LEU A 166 -22.20 13.41 -3.26
C LEU A 166 -20.85 13.17 -2.57
N PHE A 167 -20.68 12.03 -1.89
CA PHE A 167 -19.50 11.73 -1.08
C PHE A 167 -18.61 10.68 -1.76
N PRO A 168 -17.52 11.10 -2.43
CA PRO A 168 -16.60 10.17 -3.06
C PRO A 168 -15.82 9.38 -2.00
N THR A 169 -15.64 8.07 -2.22
CA THR A 169 -14.87 7.19 -1.31
C THR A 169 -13.42 7.65 -1.14
N GLY A 170 -12.84 8.27 -2.17
CA GLY A 170 -11.47 8.80 -2.11
C GLY A 170 -11.26 9.93 -1.09
N ALA A 171 -12.33 10.60 -0.65
CA ALA A 171 -12.31 11.64 0.39
C ALA A 171 -12.63 11.08 1.79
N LEU A 172 -13.12 9.85 1.88
CA LEU A 172 -13.53 9.21 3.12
C LEU A 172 -12.42 8.28 3.64
N ASP A 173 -12.27 8.24 4.97
CA ASP A 173 -11.42 7.29 5.69
C ASP A 173 -12.23 6.04 6.07
N SER A 174 -13.45 6.27 6.56
CA SER A 174 -14.40 5.20 6.86
C SER A 174 -15.84 5.70 6.80
N VAL A 175 -16.76 4.75 6.65
CA VAL A 175 -18.18 4.95 6.83
C VAL A 175 -18.67 3.95 7.87
N ASP A 176 -19.20 4.46 8.98
CA ASP A 176 -19.64 3.65 10.10
C ASP A 176 -21.17 3.71 10.18
N ILE A 177 -21.82 2.54 10.12
CA ILE A 177 -23.26 2.39 10.14
C ILE A 177 -23.63 1.82 11.49
N GLN A 178 -24.28 2.62 12.32
CA GLN A 178 -24.71 2.17 13.62
C GLN A 178 -26.22 1.95 13.63
N LYS A 179 -26.62 0.70 13.87
CA LYS A 179 -28.02 0.24 13.83
C LYS A 179 -28.67 0.17 15.22
N THR A 180 -27.89 0.38 16.27
CA THR A 180 -28.38 0.37 17.66
C THR A 180 -28.18 1.75 18.29
N TYR A 181 -29.18 2.21 19.03
CA TYR A 181 -29.06 3.45 19.79
C TYR A 181 -28.01 3.33 20.89
N THR A 182 -27.19 4.36 21.06
CA THR A 182 -26.26 4.51 22.19
C THR A 182 -26.36 5.92 22.77
N PRO A 183 -26.10 6.11 24.07
CA PRO A 183 -26.30 7.40 24.75
C PRO A 183 -25.40 8.54 24.26
N ASP A 184 -24.31 8.22 23.55
CA ASP A 184 -23.37 9.18 22.97
C ASP A 184 -23.89 9.86 21.69
N LEU A 185 -24.97 9.34 21.09
CA LEU A 185 -25.56 9.89 19.88
C LEU A 185 -26.90 10.59 20.14
N PRO A 186 -27.25 11.62 19.33
CA PRO A 186 -28.56 12.26 19.41
C PRO A 186 -29.71 11.26 19.20
N GLY A 187 -30.78 11.37 19.99
CA GLY A 187 -31.95 10.49 19.91
C GLY A 187 -32.90 10.78 18.73
N ASP A 188 -32.39 11.31 17.62
CA ASP A 188 -33.16 11.76 16.46
C ASP A 188 -33.32 10.70 15.36
N PHE A 189 -32.79 9.49 15.58
CA PHE A 189 -32.86 8.34 14.67
C PHE A 189 -33.46 7.10 15.35
N SER A 190 -34.14 6.25 14.56
CA SER A 190 -34.68 4.97 15.04
C SER A 190 -34.29 3.77 14.16
N GLY A 191 -33.97 3.99 12.88
CA GLY A 191 -33.47 2.95 12.00
C GLY A 191 -31.97 2.77 12.10
N GLY A 192 -31.23 3.87 12.16
CA GLY A 192 -29.79 3.89 12.36
C GLY A 192 -29.18 5.23 12.00
N THR A 193 -27.89 5.35 12.23
CA THR A 193 -27.11 6.54 11.93
C THR A 193 -25.90 6.16 11.08
N VAL A 194 -25.67 6.94 10.03
CA VAL A 194 -24.54 6.78 9.12
C VAL A 194 -23.51 7.86 9.47
N GLN A 195 -22.31 7.46 9.83
CA GLN A 195 -21.23 8.37 10.19
C GLN A 195 -20.16 8.33 9.11
N LEU A 196 -19.98 9.46 8.42
CA LEU A 196 -18.95 9.65 7.41
C LEU A 196 -17.71 10.23 8.08
N LYS A 197 -16.57 9.56 7.97
CA LYS A 197 -15.28 10.07 8.45
C LYS A 197 -14.41 10.44 7.27
N THR A 198 -13.90 11.66 7.23
CA THR A 198 -13.01 12.11 6.15
C THR A 198 -11.59 11.62 6.36
N ARG A 199 -10.90 11.35 5.25
CA ARG A 199 -9.47 11.05 5.28
C ARG A 199 -8.70 12.24 5.82
N GLN A 200 -7.93 12.02 6.88
CA GLN A 200 -7.04 13.04 7.41
C GLN A 200 -5.98 13.37 6.36
N SER A 201 -5.76 14.67 6.13
CA SER A 201 -4.67 15.10 5.27
C SER A 201 -3.34 14.61 5.88
N PRO A 202 -2.46 13.98 5.10
CA PRO A 202 -1.18 13.52 5.60
C PRO A 202 -0.38 14.72 6.12
N ARG A 203 0.08 14.63 7.38
CA ARG A 203 0.93 15.68 7.99
C ARG A 203 2.31 15.76 7.34
N GLU A 204 2.71 14.71 6.63
CA GLU A 204 4.01 14.58 5.98
C GLU A 204 3.86 14.57 4.47
N ARG A 205 4.86 15.11 3.77
CA ARG A 205 4.90 15.14 2.31
C ARG A 205 4.98 13.72 1.76
N LEU A 206 3.92 13.27 1.10
CA LEU A 206 3.88 11.96 0.46
C LEU A 206 4.28 12.06 -1.01
N LEU A 207 5.34 11.34 -1.37
CA LEU A 207 5.73 11.06 -2.75
C LEU A 207 5.31 9.62 -3.05
N ARG A 208 4.39 9.44 -3.99
CA ARG A 208 4.01 8.12 -4.52
C ARG A 208 4.60 7.94 -5.90
N PHE A 209 5.37 6.88 -6.08
CA PHE A 209 5.87 6.43 -7.36
C PHE A 209 5.19 5.11 -7.69
N SER A 210 4.57 5.01 -8.86
CA SER A 210 4.02 3.77 -9.39
C SER A 210 4.65 3.48 -10.75
N PHE A 211 5.13 2.25 -10.90
CA PHE A 211 5.78 1.76 -12.10
C PHE A 211 5.11 0.44 -12.49
N ASN A 212 4.55 0.39 -13.69
CA ASN A 212 3.90 -0.80 -14.24
C ASN A 212 4.69 -1.28 -15.46
N VAL A 213 5.02 -2.57 -15.47
CA VAL A 213 5.65 -3.27 -16.59
C VAL A 213 4.71 -4.38 -17.05
N GLU A 214 4.37 -4.37 -18.32
CA GLU A 214 3.54 -5.37 -18.97
C GLU A 214 4.38 -6.09 -20.03
N SER A 215 4.19 -7.41 -20.17
CA SER A 215 4.87 -8.24 -21.16
C SER A 215 3.83 -9.00 -21.97
N ASN A 216 3.94 -8.96 -23.30
CA ASN A 216 3.08 -9.73 -24.19
C ASN A 216 3.88 -10.84 -24.89
N GLY A 217 3.62 -12.09 -24.51
CA GLY A 217 4.29 -13.27 -25.08
C GLY A 217 3.59 -13.89 -26.29
N GLN A 218 2.52 -13.29 -26.83
CA GLN A 218 1.76 -13.87 -27.95
C GLN A 218 2.52 -13.83 -29.29
N THR A 219 3.46 -12.89 -29.44
CA THR A 219 4.23 -12.67 -30.68
C THR A 219 5.71 -13.03 -30.55
N THR A 220 6.22 -13.22 -29.34
CA THR A 220 7.64 -13.48 -29.08
C THR A 220 8.07 -14.82 -29.67
N GLY A 221 9.13 -14.83 -30.48
CA GLY A 221 9.67 -16.04 -31.11
C GLY A 221 8.80 -16.64 -32.21
N ARG A 222 7.85 -15.87 -32.76
CA ARG A 222 7.07 -16.25 -33.94
C ARG A 222 7.58 -15.50 -35.16
N GLU A 223 7.43 -16.14 -36.31
CA GLU A 223 7.64 -15.53 -37.62
C GLU A 223 6.56 -14.47 -37.87
N ALA A 224 6.97 -13.26 -38.23
CA ALA A 224 6.06 -12.19 -38.60
C ALA A 224 6.69 -11.23 -39.62
N LEU A 225 5.82 -10.55 -40.34
CA LEU A 225 6.19 -9.41 -41.17
C LEU A 225 6.42 -8.22 -40.24
N THR A 226 7.65 -7.74 -40.19
CA THR A 226 8.09 -6.57 -39.43
C THR A 226 8.72 -5.55 -40.38
N TYR A 227 9.24 -4.46 -39.84
CA TYR A 227 10.05 -3.49 -40.56
C TYR A 227 11.19 -3.02 -39.66
N ASP A 228 12.16 -2.32 -40.22
CA ASP A 228 13.29 -1.76 -39.48
C ASP A 228 12.82 -0.58 -38.60
N GLY A 229 12.39 -0.94 -37.39
CA GLY A 229 11.85 -0.03 -36.38
C GLY A 229 12.92 0.73 -35.60
N GLY A 230 12.49 1.42 -34.55
CA GLY A 230 13.38 2.09 -33.61
C GLY A 230 14.05 1.13 -32.62
N ASP A 231 15.23 1.50 -32.12
CA ASP A 231 16.01 0.73 -31.14
C ASP A 231 15.23 0.51 -29.83
N ARG A 232 14.23 1.37 -29.56
CA ARG A 232 13.39 1.35 -28.34
C ARG A 232 11.99 0.78 -28.55
N ASP A 233 11.69 0.25 -29.72
CA ASP A 233 10.37 -0.29 -30.05
C ASP A 233 9.99 -1.49 -29.16
N TYR A 234 10.97 -2.28 -28.73
CA TYR A 234 10.76 -3.40 -27.81
C TYR A 234 10.24 -2.97 -26.41
N LEU A 235 10.43 -1.70 -26.03
CA LEU A 235 9.89 -1.08 -24.82
C LEU A 235 8.57 -0.33 -25.07
N GLY A 236 8.13 -0.26 -26.32
CA GLY A 236 6.96 0.50 -26.76
C GLY A 236 7.18 2.02 -26.79
N TYR A 237 8.44 2.48 -26.86
CA TYR A 237 8.76 3.90 -26.98
C TYR A 237 9.36 4.22 -28.33
N ASP A 238 8.82 5.28 -28.96
CA ASP A 238 9.42 5.85 -30.17
C ASP A 238 10.71 6.60 -29.82
N ASP A 239 11.73 6.40 -30.63
CA ASP A 239 13.06 7.01 -30.53
C ASP A 239 13.29 8.11 -31.58
N GLY A 240 12.23 8.52 -32.28
CA GLY A 240 12.25 9.50 -33.35
C GLY A 240 12.45 8.90 -34.74
N THR A 241 12.57 7.57 -34.87
CA THR A 241 12.58 6.90 -36.18
C THR A 241 11.30 7.09 -36.98
N ARG A 242 10.17 7.43 -36.33
CA ARG A 242 8.89 7.74 -36.96
C ARG A 242 8.59 9.24 -37.07
N ASP A 243 9.53 10.10 -36.70
CA ASP A 243 9.36 11.54 -36.83
C ASP A 243 9.21 11.96 -38.29
N LEU A 244 8.39 12.99 -38.52
CA LEU A 244 8.26 13.58 -39.85
C LEU A 244 9.60 14.21 -40.27
N PRO A 245 10.07 13.96 -41.51
CA PRO A 245 11.27 14.61 -42.00
C PRO A 245 11.14 16.14 -41.93
N LYS A 246 12.21 16.83 -41.51
CA LYS A 246 12.24 18.30 -41.41
C LYS A 246 11.84 19.02 -42.71
N ALA A 247 12.10 18.39 -43.85
CA ALA A 247 11.70 18.89 -45.16
C ALA A 247 10.16 18.99 -45.30
N ILE A 248 9.43 18.02 -44.75
CA ILE A 248 7.97 18.02 -44.73
C ILE A 248 7.46 18.99 -43.69
N GLU A 249 8.04 18.99 -42.50
CA GLU A 249 7.68 19.93 -41.43
C GLU A 249 7.77 21.38 -41.92
N ALA A 250 8.83 21.74 -42.64
CA ALA A 250 9.01 23.05 -43.24
C ALA A 250 7.97 23.37 -44.33
N LEU A 251 7.58 22.37 -45.13
CA LEU A 251 6.59 22.55 -46.21
C LEU A 251 5.14 22.63 -45.70
N THR A 252 4.84 21.99 -44.58
CA THR A 252 3.54 22.02 -43.91
C THR A 252 3.43 23.10 -42.82
N ALA A 253 4.52 23.82 -42.55
CA ALA A 253 4.53 24.93 -41.60
C ALA A 253 3.44 25.96 -41.96
N GLY A 254 2.63 26.34 -40.97
CA GLY A 254 1.50 27.26 -41.15
C GLY A 254 0.21 26.62 -41.70
N GLY A 255 0.10 25.28 -41.70
CA GLY A 255 -1.15 24.57 -42.04
C GLY A 255 -1.45 24.49 -43.53
N MET A 256 -0.47 24.78 -44.39
CA MET A 256 -0.62 24.65 -45.84
C MET A 256 -0.55 23.17 -46.26
N PRO A 257 -1.51 22.66 -47.05
CA PRO A 257 -1.46 21.28 -47.52
C PRO A 257 -0.37 21.11 -48.59
N LEU A 258 0.26 19.93 -48.63
CA LEU A 258 1.28 19.59 -49.64
C LEU A 258 0.75 19.70 -51.08
N ALA A 259 -0.57 19.55 -51.29
CA ALA A 259 -1.21 19.73 -52.58
C ALA A 259 -1.13 21.16 -53.13
N ALA A 260 -0.87 22.16 -52.28
CA ALA A 260 -0.69 23.56 -52.68
C ALA A 260 0.76 23.92 -52.99
N ARG A 261 1.70 22.97 -52.90
CA ARG A 261 3.13 23.15 -53.19
C ARG A 261 3.45 22.81 -54.64
N THR A 262 4.62 23.24 -55.09
CA THR A 262 5.08 22.92 -56.45
C THR A 262 5.38 21.42 -56.59
N PRO A 263 5.26 20.84 -57.80
CA PRO A 263 5.61 19.43 -58.02
C PRO A 263 7.04 19.06 -57.59
N ALA A 264 7.98 20.00 -57.70
CA ALA A 264 9.37 19.80 -57.28
C ALA A 264 9.51 19.71 -55.74
N GLU A 265 8.79 20.55 -54.99
CA GLU A 265 8.78 20.52 -53.52
C GLU A 265 8.13 19.25 -52.99
N ILE A 266 7.04 18.79 -53.62
CA ILE A 266 6.38 17.53 -53.29
C ILE A 266 7.32 16.34 -53.55
N GLN A 267 8.07 16.37 -54.65
CA GLN A 267 9.05 15.33 -54.97
C GLN A 267 10.19 15.28 -53.95
N MET A 268 10.71 16.44 -53.52
CA MET A 268 11.73 16.50 -52.47
C MET A 268 11.21 16.01 -51.12
N ALA A 269 9.96 16.36 -50.76
CA ALA A 269 9.28 15.83 -49.58
C ALA A 269 9.19 14.30 -49.62
N GLY A 270 8.78 13.72 -50.76
CA GLY A 270 8.69 12.26 -50.92
C GLY A 270 10.04 11.56 -50.79
N LEU A 271 11.13 12.17 -51.26
CA LEU A 271 12.49 11.64 -51.15
C LEU A 271 13.10 11.80 -49.75
N SER A 272 12.50 12.63 -48.90
CA SER A 272 12.99 12.88 -47.53
C SER A 272 12.59 11.80 -46.53
N PHE A 273 11.65 10.92 -46.88
CA PHE A 273 11.30 9.76 -46.07
C PHE A 273 12.41 8.72 -46.11
N ASP A 274 12.74 8.19 -44.93
CA ASP A 274 13.62 7.03 -44.85
C ASP A 274 12.96 5.80 -45.46
N ARG A 275 13.75 4.94 -46.11
CA ARG A 275 13.27 3.71 -46.77
C ARG A 275 13.10 2.54 -45.80
N ARG A 276 13.22 2.77 -44.48
CA ARG A 276 13.08 1.75 -43.42
C ARG A 276 11.70 1.13 -43.29
N ASN A 277 10.67 1.72 -43.91
CA ASN A 277 9.32 1.14 -43.96
C ASN A 277 9.19 -0.03 -44.95
N GLN A 278 10.30 -0.65 -45.36
CA GLN A 278 10.25 -1.90 -46.13
C GLN A 278 9.91 -3.04 -45.20
N VAL A 279 8.96 -3.87 -45.63
CA VAL A 279 8.52 -5.02 -44.85
C VAL A 279 9.56 -6.11 -44.99
N GLU A 280 10.10 -6.56 -43.87
CA GLU A 280 11.04 -7.66 -43.77
C GLU A 280 10.40 -8.82 -43.00
N LEU A 281 10.77 -10.04 -43.38
CA LEU A 281 10.33 -11.24 -42.68
C LEU A 281 11.36 -11.54 -41.59
N GLU A 282 10.92 -11.56 -40.33
CA GLU A 282 11.78 -11.91 -39.21
C GLU A 282 11.28 -13.19 -38.54
N ASP A 283 12.16 -14.19 -38.49
CA ASP A 283 11.84 -15.54 -38.00
C ASP A 283 11.72 -15.61 -36.46
N ASN A 284 12.19 -14.58 -35.76
CA ASN A 284 12.26 -14.56 -34.30
C ASN A 284 11.97 -13.17 -33.74
N LEU A 285 10.69 -12.80 -33.68
CA LEU A 285 10.30 -11.51 -33.11
C LEU A 285 10.78 -11.37 -31.64
N PRO A 286 11.34 -10.19 -31.28
CA PRO A 286 11.76 -9.92 -29.92
C PRO A 286 10.57 -9.91 -28.94
N ALA A 287 10.90 -9.99 -27.65
CA ALA A 287 9.89 -9.87 -26.60
C ALA A 287 9.27 -8.46 -26.60
N ASN A 288 7.95 -8.41 -26.53
CA ASN A 288 7.21 -7.15 -26.53
C ASN A 288 6.93 -6.73 -25.08
N PHE A 289 7.60 -5.68 -24.64
CA PHE A 289 7.38 -5.07 -23.33
C PHE A 289 6.76 -3.70 -23.50
N ALA A 290 5.79 -3.40 -22.65
CA ALA A 290 5.27 -2.06 -22.50
C ALA A 290 5.51 -1.63 -21.06
N SER A 291 6.23 -0.54 -20.87
CA SER A 291 6.26 0.13 -19.57
C SER A 291 5.44 1.41 -19.66
N LYS A 292 4.55 1.61 -18.68
CA LYS A 292 3.85 2.89 -18.53
C LYS A 292 4.23 3.50 -17.19
N PRO A 293 5.09 4.54 -17.17
CA PRO A 293 5.31 5.30 -15.96
C PRO A 293 3.99 5.99 -15.61
N ALA A 294 3.46 5.70 -14.42
CA ALA A 294 2.27 6.34 -13.92
C ALA A 294 2.63 7.60 -13.12
N MET A 295 1.75 8.60 -13.21
CA MET A 295 1.90 9.97 -12.74
C MET A 295 2.49 10.07 -11.32
N VAL A 296 3.55 10.87 -11.17
CA VAL A 296 4.09 11.27 -9.86
C VAL A 296 3.18 12.32 -9.26
N THR A 297 2.29 11.90 -8.35
CA THR A 297 1.43 12.83 -7.62
C THR A 297 2.11 13.24 -6.33
N ALA A 298 2.69 14.44 -6.32
CA ALA A 298 3.15 15.08 -5.09
C ALA A 298 2.00 15.90 -4.50
N SER A 299 1.44 15.45 -3.38
CA SER A 299 0.47 16.22 -2.60
C SER A 299 1.24 17.05 -1.58
N THR A 300 1.18 18.38 -1.71
CA THR A 300 1.62 19.33 -0.69
C THR A 300 0.44 20.22 -0.37
N THR A 301 -0.17 20.07 0.80
CA THR A 301 -1.19 21.00 1.28
C THR A 301 -0.58 21.82 2.42
N ALA A 302 -0.03 22.98 2.07
CA ALA A 302 0.37 23.99 3.05
C ALA A 302 -0.88 24.81 3.41
N TRP A 303 -1.36 24.67 4.65
CA TRP A 303 -2.29 25.65 5.22
C TRP A 303 -1.46 26.73 5.89
N ALA A 304 -1.49 27.94 5.35
CA ALA A 304 -1.21 29.13 6.13
C ALA A 304 -2.44 29.38 7.03
N PHE A 305 -2.16 29.74 8.28
CA PHE A 305 -3.06 29.95 9.41
C PHE A 305 -4.43 30.58 9.09
#